data_AF-A0A379LUC3-F1
#
_entry.id   AF-A0A379LUC3-F1
#
_cell.length_a   1.000
_cell.length_b   1.000
_cell.length_c   1.000
_cell.angle_alpha   90.00
_cell.angle_beta   90.00
_cell.angle_gamma   90.00
#
_symmetry.space_group_name_H-M   'P 1'
#
loop_
_entity.id
_entity.type
_entity.pdbx_description
1 polymer ?
#
loop_
_entity_poly.entity_id
_entity_poly.type
_entity_poly.pdbx_seq_one_letter_code
_entity_poly.pdbx_strand_id
1 'polypeptide(L)'
;MADELTPNPQGIAFYRAVFEECRKYNIEPLVTLCHFDVPMHLVTEYGSWRNRKIVDFFARYARSCFEAFDGLVKYWLTFNEINILLHSPFPAPVWCSNPVRTRIR
;
A
#
# COMPACT_ATOMS: atom_id res chain seq x y z
N MET A 1 4.25 8.00 -0.79
CA MET A 1 3.19 7.15 -0.17
C MET A 1 2.95 7.66 1.24
N ALA A 2 1.78 8.26 1.44
CA ALA A 2 1.00 8.30 2.67
C ALA A 2 1.41 9.22 3.84
N ASP A 3 2.68 9.55 4.05
CA ASP A 3 3.08 10.67 4.92
C ASP A 3 3.02 12.03 4.17
N GLU A 4 3.29 11.99 2.88
CA GLU A 4 3.04 13.07 1.93
C GLU A 4 1.54 13.40 1.84
N LEU A 5 1.22 14.70 1.81
CA LEU A 5 -0.17 15.18 1.75
C LEU A 5 -0.79 15.08 0.36
N THR A 6 0.02 15.06 -0.69
CA THR A 6 -0.43 15.10 -2.09
C THR A 6 0.01 13.85 -2.84
N PRO A 7 -0.88 13.18 -3.58
CA PRO A 7 -0.51 12.03 -4.39
C PRO A 7 0.39 12.42 -5.56
N ASN A 8 1.27 11.52 -5.99
CA ASN A 8 2.13 11.74 -7.15
C ASN A 8 1.27 11.76 -8.44
N PRO A 9 1.23 12.89 -9.19
CA PRO A 9 0.39 13.00 -10.38
C PRO A 9 0.82 12.03 -11.50
N GLN A 10 2.11 11.71 -11.61
CA GLN A 10 2.61 10.75 -12.60
C GLN A 10 2.13 9.33 -12.29
N GLY A 11 2.09 8.97 -11.00
CA GLY A 11 1.55 7.68 -10.56
C GLY A 11 0.06 7.54 -10.88
N ILE A 12 -0.72 8.59 -10.63
CA ILE A 12 -2.15 8.62 -10.99
C ILE A 12 -2.33 8.47 -12.50
N ALA A 13 -1.57 9.21 -13.30
CA ALA A 13 -1.66 9.15 -14.77
C ALA A 13 -1.34 7.74 -15.30
N PHE A 14 -0.32 7.09 -14.75
CA PHE A 14 0.05 5.73 -15.10
C PHE A 14 -1.09 4.74 -14.84
N TYR A 15 -1.60 4.68 -13.62
CA TYR A 15 -2.66 3.72 -13.28
C TYR A 15 -3.98 4.02 -13.99
N ARG A 16 -4.29 5.31 -14.24
CA ARG A 16 -5.43 5.68 -15.07
C ARG A 16 -5.31 5.08 -16.47
N ALA A 17 -4.14 5.22 -17.11
CA ALA A 17 -3.90 4.66 -18.43
C ALA A 17 -4.05 3.12 -18.43
N VAL A 18 -3.59 2.44 -17.38
CA VAL A 18 -3.80 0.99 -17.22
C VAL A 18 -5.28 0.63 -17.15
N PHE A 19 -6.06 1.32 -16.30
CA PHE A 19 -7.49 1.01 -16.15
C PHE A 19 -8.30 1.37 -17.40
N GLU A 20 -7.96 2.46 -18.09
CA GLU A 20 -8.56 2.81 -19.37
C GLU A 20 -8.24 1.76 -20.44
N GLU A 21 -7.02 1.23 -20.46
CA GLU A 21 -6.65 0.15 -21.38
C GLU A 21 -7.45 -1.14 -21.07
N CYS A 22 -7.56 -1.54 -19.80
CA CYS A 22 -8.42 -2.67 -19.40
C CYS A 22 -9.87 -2.47 -19.89
N ARG A 23 -10.41 -1.26 -19.73
CA ARG A 23 -11.78 -0.93 -20.14
C ARG A 23 -11.98 -1.04 -21.65
N LYS A 24 -10.98 -0.68 -22.48
CA LYS A 24 -11.06 -0.85 -23.95
C LYS A 24 -11.28 -2.31 -24.35
N TYR A 25 -10.77 -3.25 -23.56
CA TYR A 25 -10.92 -4.70 -23.78
C TYR A 25 -12.04 -5.33 -22.94
N ASN A 26 -12.92 -4.55 -22.31
CA ASN A 26 -13.98 -5.03 -21.43
C ASN A 26 -13.47 -5.88 -20.25
N ILE A 27 -12.29 -5.57 -19.73
CA ILE A 27 -11.71 -6.22 -18.55
C ILE A 27 -12.11 -5.39 -17.32
N GLU A 28 -12.81 -6.00 -16.35
CA GLU A 28 -13.10 -5.37 -15.05
C GLU A 28 -11.94 -5.63 -14.07
N PRO A 29 -11.18 -4.60 -13.64
CA PRO A 29 -10.06 -4.79 -12.72
C PRO A 29 -10.53 -5.01 -11.27
N LEU A 30 -9.92 -5.97 -10.59
CA LEU A 30 -9.96 -6.14 -9.14
C LEU A 30 -8.67 -5.53 -8.56
N VAL A 31 -8.78 -4.37 -7.91
CA VAL A 31 -7.60 -3.62 -7.47
C VAL A 31 -7.34 -3.88 -6.00
N THR A 32 -6.10 -4.28 -5.68
CA THR A 32 -5.62 -4.46 -4.31
C THR A 32 -4.81 -3.25 -3.87
N LEU A 33 -5.15 -2.63 -2.74
CA LEU A 33 -4.48 -1.44 -2.21
C LEU A 33 -3.15 -1.73 -1.53
N CYS A 34 -3.00 -2.89 -0.89
CA CYS A 34 -1.77 -3.28 -0.19
C CYS A 34 -1.45 -4.75 -0.45
N HIS A 35 -0.26 -5.00 -0.99
CA HIS A 35 0.26 -6.33 -1.30
C HIS A 35 1.69 -6.48 -0.76
N PHE A 36 1.84 -6.34 0.56
CA PHE A 36 3.11 -6.46 1.30
C PHE A 36 4.18 -5.41 0.92
N ASP A 37 3.79 -4.31 0.32
CA ASP A 37 4.63 -3.29 -0.31
C ASP A 37 4.67 -1.97 0.49
N VAL A 38 4.84 -2.07 1.81
CA VAL A 38 5.01 -0.86 2.65
C VAL A 38 6.30 -0.13 2.26
N PRO A 39 6.25 1.18 1.96
CA PRO A 39 7.42 1.98 1.64
C PRO A 39 8.47 1.91 2.74
N MET A 40 9.74 1.76 2.35
CA MET A 40 10.87 1.69 3.29
C MET A 40 10.93 2.89 4.23
N HIS A 41 10.57 4.08 3.76
CA HIS A 41 10.50 5.27 4.61
C HIS A 41 9.54 5.10 5.80
N LEU A 42 8.37 4.49 5.59
CA LEU A 42 7.41 4.22 6.66
C LEU A 42 7.89 3.12 7.61
N VAL A 43 8.70 2.18 7.11
CA VAL A 43 9.36 1.16 7.93
C VAL A 43 10.41 1.80 8.84
N THR A 44 11.29 2.65 8.30
CA THR A 44 12.43 3.23 9.04
C THR A 44 12.00 4.31 10.02
N GLU A 45 11.10 5.21 9.65
CA GLU A 45 10.70 6.34 10.49
C GLU A 45 9.61 5.97 11.50
N TYR A 46 8.66 5.13 11.09
CA TYR A 46 7.46 4.85 11.87
C TYR A 46 7.39 3.41 12.38
N GLY A 47 8.32 2.52 12.01
CA GLY A 47 8.27 1.12 12.42
C GLY A 47 7.15 0.33 11.74
N SER A 48 6.67 0.79 10.57
CA SER A 48 5.59 0.18 9.80
C SER A 48 4.29 0.06 10.63
N TRP A 49 3.46 -0.94 10.33
CA TRP A 49 2.16 -1.22 10.95
C TRP A 49 2.16 -1.37 12.48
N ARG A 50 3.32 -1.41 13.14
CA ARG A 50 3.42 -1.30 14.61
C ARG A 50 2.98 0.07 15.13
N ASN A 51 3.06 1.10 14.30
CA ASN A 51 2.65 2.45 14.65
C ASN A 51 1.25 2.76 14.13
N ARG A 52 0.36 3.15 15.05
CA ARG A 52 -1.04 3.44 14.75
C ARG A 52 -1.23 4.58 13.75
N LYS A 53 -0.26 5.49 13.61
CA LYS A 53 -0.30 6.55 12.57
C LYS A 53 -0.32 5.99 11.15
N ILE A 54 0.20 4.78 10.93
CA ILE A 54 0.15 4.13 9.61
C ILE A 54 -1.29 3.84 9.18
N VAL A 55 -2.22 3.64 10.12
CA VAL A 55 -3.64 3.48 9.80
C VAL A 55 -4.19 4.74 9.14
N ASP A 56 -3.87 5.92 9.68
CA ASP A 56 -4.31 7.20 9.13
C ASP A 56 -3.68 7.45 7.75
N PHE A 57 -2.40 7.12 7.61
CA PHE A 57 -1.66 7.25 6.36
C PHE A 57 -2.29 6.36 5.28
N PHE A 58 -2.56 5.10 5.60
CA PHE A 58 -3.21 4.16 4.71
C PHE A 58 -4.63 4.60 4.34
N ALA A 59 -5.41 5.10 5.31
CA ALA A 59 -6.75 5.60 5.05
C ALA A 59 -6.75 6.81 4.08
N ARG A 60 -5.79 7.72 4.21
CA ARG A 60 -5.60 8.83 3.26
C ARG A 60 -5.20 8.33 1.88
N TYR A 61 -4.27 7.40 1.81
CA TYR A 61 -3.87 6.77 0.55
C TYR A 61 -5.06 6.11 -0.16
N ALA A 62 -5.83 5.29 0.56
CA ALA A 62 -7.02 4.62 0.03
C ALA A 62 -8.05 5.64 -0.49
N ARG A 63 -8.29 6.73 0.26
CA ARG A 63 -9.17 7.82 -0.17
C ARG A 63 -8.69 8.44 -1.50
N SER A 64 -7.42 8.79 -1.60
CA SER A 64 -6.87 9.35 -2.84
C SER A 64 -7.01 8.39 -4.03
N CYS A 65 -6.86 7.08 -3.82
CA CYS A 65 -7.10 6.08 -4.86
C CYS A 65 -8.57 6.02 -5.28
N PHE A 66 -9.51 5.98 -4.32
CA PHE A 66 -10.93 5.93 -4.63
C PHE A 66 -11.39 7.20 -5.36
N GLU A 67 -10.94 8.38 -4.94
CA GLU A 67 -11.27 9.64 -5.59
C GLU A 67 -10.64 9.75 -6.98
N ALA A 68 -9.37 9.34 -7.15
CA ALA A 68 -8.69 9.44 -8.43
C ALA A 68 -9.25 8.45 -9.48
N PHE A 69 -9.69 7.27 -9.06
CA PHE A 69 -10.09 6.18 -9.96
C PHE A 69 -11.59 5.89 -9.92
N ASP A 70 -12.38 6.81 -9.38
CA ASP A 70 -13.84 6.72 -9.40
C ASP A 70 -14.35 6.57 -10.85
N GLY A 71 -15.33 5.68 -11.02
CA GLY A 71 -15.87 5.31 -12.33
C GLY A 71 -14.94 4.49 -13.24
N LEU A 72 -13.67 4.27 -12.87
CA LEU A 72 -12.75 3.37 -13.59
C LEU A 72 -12.59 2.01 -12.90
N VAL A 73 -12.68 1.96 -11.58
CA VAL A 73 -12.51 0.73 -10.78
C VAL A 73 -13.74 0.49 -9.94
N LYS A 74 -14.29 -0.73 -10.04
CA LYS A 74 -15.50 -1.15 -9.32
C LYS A 74 -15.21 -2.01 -8.10
N TYR A 75 -14.21 -2.90 -8.19
CA TYR A 75 -13.90 -3.85 -7.13
C TYR A 75 -12.55 -3.55 -6.49
N TRP A 76 -12.55 -3.54 -5.16
CA TRP A 76 -11.41 -3.17 -4.35
C TRP A 76 -11.16 -4.22 -3.27
N LEU A 77 -9.89 -4.55 -3.07
CA LEU A 77 -9.38 -5.31 -1.94
C LEU A 77 -8.45 -4.40 -1.13
N THR A 78 -8.64 -4.35 0.18
CA THR A 78 -7.80 -3.52 1.05
C THR A 78 -6.43 -4.13 1.27
N PHE A 79 -6.39 -5.41 1.66
CA PHE A 79 -5.17 -6.16 1.92
C PHE A 79 -5.24 -7.51 1.21
N ASN A 80 -4.17 -7.88 0.52
CA ASN A 80 -3.99 -9.27 0.09
C ASN A 80 -3.55 -10.13 1.29
N GLU A 81 -4.18 -11.29 1.46
CA GLU A 81 -3.74 -12.36 2.39
C GLU A 81 -3.29 -11.87 3.77
N ILE A 82 -4.09 -11.03 4.44
CA ILE A 82 -3.71 -10.46 5.74
C ILE A 82 -3.39 -11.53 6.80
N ASN A 83 -3.98 -12.71 6.66
CA ASN A 83 -3.77 -13.87 7.51
C ASN A 83 -2.39 -14.53 7.34
N ILE A 84 -1.64 -14.26 6.25
CA ILE A 84 -0.29 -14.82 6.09
C ILE A 84 0.64 -14.39 7.23
N LEU A 85 0.35 -13.26 7.87
CA LEU A 85 1.02 -12.76 9.08
C LEU A 85 0.96 -13.75 10.25
N LEU A 86 -0.06 -14.60 10.31
CA LEU A 86 -0.23 -15.60 11.37
C LEU A 86 0.52 -16.91 11.05
N HIS A 87 0.78 -17.17 9.76
CA HIS A 87 1.34 -18.44 9.29
C HIS A 87 2.81 -18.35 8.86
N SER A 88 3.31 -17.15 8.56
CA SER A 88 4.71 -16.88 8.28
C SER A 88 5.19 -15.73 9.17
N PRO A 89 6.16 -15.96 10.07
CA PRO A 89 6.69 -14.89 10.93
C PRO A 89 7.52 -13.84 10.16
N PHE A 90 7.82 -14.06 8.87
CA PHE A 90 8.61 -13.17 8.03
C PHE A 90 8.08 -13.04 6.58
N PRO A 91 6.86 -12.53 6.33
CA PRO A 91 6.43 -12.23 4.98
C PRO A 91 6.91 -10.80 4.64
N ALA A 92 8.05 -10.69 3.95
CA ALA A 92 8.58 -9.44 3.37
C ALA A 92 8.93 -8.33 4.41
N PRO A 93 9.58 -7.19 4.02
CA PRO A 93 10.19 -6.23 4.96
C PRO A 93 9.17 -5.41 5.78
N VAL A 94 7.87 -5.71 5.62
CA VAL A 94 6.71 -5.08 6.25
C VAL A 94 6.81 -5.08 7.78
N TRP A 95 7.52 -6.04 8.37
CA TRP A 95 7.65 -6.17 9.81
C TRP A 95 9.11 -6.38 10.20
N CYS A 96 10.00 -5.45 9.84
CA CYS A 96 11.38 -5.39 10.33
C CYS A 96 11.45 -5.85 11.79
N SER A 97 11.92 -7.08 12.00
CA SER A 97 12.38 -7.53 13.30
C SER A 97 13.46 -6.56 13.72
N ASN A 98 13.29 -5.93 14.88
CA ASN A 98 14.32 -5.15 15.52
C ASN A 98 15.56 -6.07 15.60
N PRO A 99 16.68 -5.82 14.89
CA PRO A 99 17.89 -6.46 15.33
C PRO A 99 18.11 -5.87 16.71
N VAL A 100 18.13 -6.73 17.73
CA VAL A 100 18.73 -6.39 19.01
C VAL A 100 19.98 -5.60 18.67
N ARG A 101 20.03 -4.39 19.20
CA ARG A 101 21.19 -3.51 19.20
C ARG A 101 22.37 -4.32 19.73
N THR A 102 23.08 -5.03 18.85
CA THR A 102 24.35 -5.64 19.17
C THR A 102 25.30 -4.47 19.32
N ARG A 103 25.39 -4.00 20.56
CA ARG A 103 26.52 -3.20 21.02
C ARG A 103 27.77 -3.96 20.59
N ILE A 104 28.51 -3.40 19.64
CA ILE A 104 29.94 -3.64 19.58
C ILE A 104 30.55 -2.34 20.14
N ARG A 105 31.13 -2.50 21.33
CA ARG A 105 32.16 -1.58 21.83
C ARG A 105 33.40 -1.77 20.96
#